data_AF-A7SI17-F1
#
_entry.id   AF-A7SI17-F1
#
_cell.length_a   1.000
_cell.length_b   1.000
_cell.length_c   1.000
_cell.angle_alpha   90.00
_cell.angle_beta   90.00
_cell.angle_gamma   90.00
#
_symmetry.space_group_name_H-M   'P 1'
#
loop_
_entity.id
_entity.type
_entity.pdbx_description
1 polymer ?
#
loop_
_entity_poly.entity_id
_entity_poly.type
_entity_poly.pdbx_seq_one_letter_code
_entity_poly.pdbx_strand_id
1 'polypeptide(L)'
;MNGIDGSNTTLSYNAHSLPLSILTFILSTGGAINNGLLLLAIFFDPCHNLRTPSSVLVTNLAITDLLNSLIAGYGTFVFDVYKYKHWEFNQAALLAIIVSSALATVCGTCCIMLMMAERYMAVIHPFFYKVKVKRERVKFVVALTWIYSLAFNLLPIAGVNRQLYGFILCHLHVTIPALIIGIVYPRLIVIYRKRLVLGNGIPVASRHEQTGRERKFTSAILAIVICFYLSFLPYYVALNIIYFHPNRHDVVIQVFIEVCFVVLLSSNMINPIVYALRVPKYRKAIQAILGTKDAAVGSSTLTKTRTGQ
;
A
#
# COMPACT_ATOMS: atom_id res chain seq x y z
N MET A 1 -42.54 -3.47 14.87
CA MET A 1 -42.97 -2.10 15.19
C MET A 1 -42.80 -1.91 16.69
N ASN A 2 -41.75 -1.17 17.08
CA ASN A 2 -41.59 -0.44 18.34
C ASN A 2 -40.26 0.33 18.23
N GLY A 3 -40.34 1.66 18.36
CA GLY A 3 -39.26 2.55 18.78
C GLY A 3 -38.13 2.84 17.78
N ILE A 4 -38.40 3.71 16.80
CA ILE A 4 -37.33 4.54 16.22
C ILE A 4 -37.13 5.70 17.21
N ASP A 5 -36.34 5.46 18.24
CA ASP A 5 -35.84 6.56 19.07
C ASP A 5 -34.64 7.16 18.34
N GLY A 6 -34.90 8.29 17.68
CA GLY A 6 -33.91 9.21 17.16
C GLY A 6 -33.14 9.86 18.30
N SER A 7 -32.27 9.10 18.96
CA SER A 7 -31.26 9.67 19.84
C SER A 7 -30.26 10.43 18.95
N ASN A 8 -30.52 11.73 18.79
CA ASN A 8 -29.55 12.69 18.31
C ASN A 8 -28.31 12.55 19.19
N THR A 9 -27.29 11.83 18.71
CA THR A 9 -25.96 11.82 19.29
C THR A 9 -25.42 13.24 19.22
N THR A 10 -25.65 14.02 20.28
CA THR A 10 -25.00 15.31 20.50
C THR A 10 -23.51 15.04 20.55
N LEU A 11 -22.82 15.30 19.43
CA LEU A 11 -21.38 15.21 19.32
C LEU A 11 -20.76 16.10 20.40
N SER A 12 -20.13 15.48 21.40
CA SER A 12 -19.32 16.15 22.42
C SER A 12 -18.30 17.08 21.77
N TYR A 13 -17.89 18.15 22.44
CA TYR A 13 -16.89 19.12 21.95
C TYR A 13 -15.63 18.41 21.42
N ASN A 14 -15.39 18.48 20.11
CA ASN A 14 -14.37 17.71 19.39
C ASN A 14 -13.27 18.62 18.81
N ALA A 15 -12.64 19.44 19.64
CA ALA A 15 -11.54 20.32 19.21
C ALA A 15 -10.39 19.58 18.50
N HIS A 16 -10.21 18.27 18.76
CA HIS A 16 -9.22 17.42 18.08
C HIS A 16 -9.59 17.08 16.63
N SER A 17 -10.85 17.19 16.21
CA SER A 17 -11.27 16.82 14.85
C SER A 17 -10.76 17.79 13.78
N LEU A 18 -10.60 19.08 14.08
CA LEU A 18 -10.05 20.05 13.12
C LEU A 18 -8.58 19.78 12.76
N PRO A 19 -7.63 19.59 13.72
CA PRO A 19 -6.27 19.25 13.35
C PRO A 19 -6.17 17.89 12.65
N LEU A 20 -7.01 16.91 13.03
CA LEU A 20 -7.09 15.62 12.33
C LEU A 20 -7.59 15.78 10.89
N SER A 21 -8.61 16.61 10.64
CA SER A 21 -9.13 16.84 9.31
C SER A 21 -8.07 17.45 8.39
N ILE A 22 -7.31 18.43 8.88
CA ILE A 22 -6.21 19.06 8.15
C ILE A 22 -5.13 18.03 7.81
N LEU A 23 -4.73 17.20 8.79
CA LEU A 23 -3.74 16.15 8.58
C LEU A 23 -4.23 15.12 7.55
N THR A 24 -5.47 14.65 7.69
CA THR A 24 -6.10 13.71 6.75
C THR A 24 -6.17 14.29 5.34
N PHE A 25 -6.49 15.57 5.18
CA PHE A 25 -6.49 16.24 3.87
C PHE A 25 -5.11 16.24 3.22
N ILE A 26 -4.06 16.57 3.99
CA ILE A 26 -2.67 16.58 3.50
C ILE A 26 -2.24 15.17 3.08
N LEU A 27 -2.46 14.17 3.94
CA LEU A 27 -2.10 12.77 3.65
C LEU A 27 -2.86 12.21 2.46
N SER A 28 -4.16 12.51 2.34
CA SER A 28 -5.01 12.04 1.24
C SER A 28 -4.62 12.68 -0.08
N THR A 29 -4.30 13.98 -0.07
CA THR A 29 -3.80 14.70 -1.25
C THR A 29 -2.44 14.17 -1.70
N GLY A 30 -1.51 13.97 -0.76
CA GLY A 30 -0.22 13.35 -1.05
C GLY A 30 -0.37 11.93 -1.59
N GLY A 31 -1.25 11.13 -0.99
CA GLY A 31 -1.59 9.77 -1.45
C GLY A 31 -2.18 9.76 -2.86
N ALA A 32 -3.13 10.64 -3.16
CA ALA A 32 -3.75 10.72 -4.47
C ALA A 32 -2.74 11.14 -5.56
N ILE A 33 -1.96 12.20 -5.30
CA ILE A 33 -0.94 12.70 -6.25
C ILE A 33 0.13 11.65 -6.50
N ASN A 34 0.71 11.08 -5.43
CA ASN A 34 1.83 10.15 -5.53
C ASN A 34 1.44 8.86 -6.25
N ASN A 35 0.28 8.28 -5.91
CA ASN A 35 -0.19 7.07 -6.56
C ASN A 35 -0.66 7.33 -7.99
N GLY A 36 -1.35 8.46 -8.24
CA GLY A 36 -1.73 8.88 -9.58
C GLY A 36 -0.52 9.04 -10.50
N LEU A 37 0.52 9.74 -10.04
CA LEU A 37 1.77 9.92 -10.78
C LEU A 37 2.49 8.60 -11.06
N LEU A 38 2.56 7.70 -10.07
CA LEU A 38 3.14 6.37 -10.26
C LEU A 38 2.36 5.55 -11.29
N LEU A 39 1.02 5.60 -11.25
CA LEU A 39 0.17 4.92 -12.22
C LEU A 39 0.36 5.48 -13.64
N LEU A 40 0.41 6.80 -13.80
CA LEU A 40 0.71 7.43 -15.09
C LEU A 40 2.09 6.98 -15.61
N ALA A 41 3.11 6.97 -14.75
CA ALA A 41 4.45 6.51 -15.13
C ALA A 41 4.47 5.05 -15.58
N ILE A 42 3.67 4.17 -14.94
CA ILE A 42 3.54 2.76 -15.34
C ILE A 42 2.72 2.60 -16.61
N PHE A 43 1.66 3.40 -16.78
CA PHE A 43 0.77 3.34 -17.94
C PHE A 43 1.48 3.74 -19.22
N PHE A 44 2.12 4.91 -19.22
CA PHE A 44 2.87 5.38 -20.39
C PHE A 44 4.15 4.59 -20.62
N ASP A 45 4.78 4.08 -19.55
CA ASP A 45 6.04 3.33 -19.59
C ASP A 45 7.09 3.97 -20.52
N PRO A 46 7.47 5.24 -20.28
CA PRO A 46 8.34 6.00 -21.20
C PRO A 46 9.73 5.39 -21.38
N CYS A 47 10.13 4.49 -20.48
CA CYS A 47 11.41 3.78 -20.54
C CYS A 47 11.27 2.31 -21.00
N HIS A 48 10.09 1.87 -21.43
CA HIS A 48 9.78 0.50 -21.89
C HIS A 48 10.31 -0.63 -20.97
N ASN A 49 10.28 -0.41 -19.65
CA ASN A 49 10.88 -1.32 -18.67
C ASN A 49 9.94 -1.62 -17.49
N LEU A 50 8.66 -1.25 -17.60
CA LEU A 50 7.66 -1.47 -16.56
C LEU A 50 6.69 -2.60 -16.89
N ARG A 51 6.81 -3.30 -18.02
CA ARG A 51 5.95 -4.44 -18.40
C ARG A 51 6.37 -5.76 -17.74
N THR A 52 6.40 -5.80 -16.40
CA THR A 52 6.83 -6.97 -15.60
C THR A 52 5.75 -7.48 -14.65
N PRO A 53 5.78 -8.77 -14.23
CA PRO A 53 4.85 -9.29 -13.20
C PRO A 53 4.87 -8.46 -11.92
N SER A 54 6.06 -8.06 -11.46
CA SER A 54 6.21 -7.21 -10.28
C SER A 54 5.53 -5.84 -10.46
N SER A 55 5.61 -5.25 -11.67
CA SER A 55 4.92 -3.99 -11.94
C SER A 55 3.41 -4.11 -11.87
N VAL A 56 2.82 -5.29 -12.19
CA VAL A 56 1.38 -5.51 -12.00
C VAL A 56 1.00 -5.42 -10.51
N LEU A 57 1.82 -6.00 -9.63
CA LEU A 57 1.61 -5.90 -8.19
C LEU A 57 1.81 -4.47 -7.67
N VAL A 58 2.82 -3.75 -8.17
CA VAL A 58 3.00 -2.32 -7.85
C VAL A 58 1.80 -1.50 -8.31
N THR A 59 1.29 -1.75 -9.51
CA THR A 59 0.06 -1.12 -10.02
C THR A 59 -1.13 -1.44 -9.12
N ASN A 60 -1.30 -2.70 -8.70
CA ASN A 60 -2.41 -3.08 -7.81
C ASN A 60 -2.37 -2.34 -6.48
N LEU A 61 -1.18 -2.26 -5.86
CA LEU A 61 -1.01 -1.51 -4.62
C LEU A 61 -1.31 -0.02 -4.83
N ALA A 62 -0.80 0.58 -5.91
CA ALA A 62 -1.05 2.00 -6.21
C ALA A 62 -2.53 2.30 -6.52
N ILE A 63 -3.27 1.40 -7.19
CA ILE A 63 -4.71 1.54 -7.39
C ILE A 63 -5.44 1.47 -6.06
N THR A 64 -5.07 0.51 -5.20
CA THR A 64 -5.68 0.32 -3.88
C THR A 64 -5.48 1.57 -3.02
N ASP A 65 -4.24 2.08 -2.95
CA ASP A 65 -3.88 3.25 -2.17
C ASP A 65 -4.52 4.53 -2.72
N LEU A 66 -4.60 4.68 -4.05
CA LEU A 66 -5.28 5.81 -4.70
C LEU A 66 -6.78 5.82 -4.35
N LEU A 67 -7.46 4.69 -4.53
CA LEU A 67 -8.89 4.59 -4.19
C LEU A 67 -9.12 4.82 -2.71
N ASN A 68 -8.25 4.31 -1.84
CA ASN A 68 -8.35 4.52 -0.40
C ASN A 68 -8.14 5.99 -0.02
N SER A 69 -7.18 6.68 -0.63
CA SER A 69 -6.99 8.12 -0.43
C SER A 69 -8.17 8.96 -0.95
N LEU A 70 -8.75 8.58 -2.09
CA LEU A 70 -9.88 9.29 -2.69
C LEU A 70 -11.19 9.09 -1.92
N ILE A 71 -11.45 7.87 -1.44
CA ILE A 71 -12.72 7.51 -0.79
C ILE A 71 -12.59 7.63 0.73
N ALA A 72 -11.78 6.78 1.36
CA ALA A 72 -11.65 6.79 2.81
C ALA A 72 -10.93 8.05 3.31
N GLY A 73 -9.86 8.47 2.64
CA GLY A 73 -9.06 9.64 3.01
C GLY A 73 -9.88 10.93 2.97
N TYR A 74 -10.30 11.36 1.77
CA TYR A 74 -11.14 12.56 1.67
C TYR A 74 -12.49 12.43 2.37
N GLY A 75 -13.09 11.23 2.38
CA GLY A 75 -14.31 10.99 3.15
C GLY A 75 -14.12 11.22 4.65
N THR A 76 -13.00 10.76 5.22
CA THR A 76 -12.66 10.99 6.64
C THR A 76 -12.39 12.47 6.90
N PHE A 77 -11.70 13.17 5.99
CA PHE A 77 -11.54 14.63 6.08
C PHE A 77 -12.90 15.34 6.18
N VAL A 78 -13.86 14.99 5.30
CA VAL A 78 -15.20 15.60 5.34
C VAL A 78 -15.93 15.21 6.63
N PHE A 79 -15.85 13.95 7.04
CA PHE A 79 -16.43 13.47 8.29
C PHE A 79 -15.91 14.25 9.50
N ASP A 80 -14.60 14.45 9.61
CA ASP A 80 -13.97 15.19 10.71
C ASP A 80 -14.39 16.68 10.72
N VAL A 81 -14.57 17.30 9.55
CA VAL A 81 -15.09 18.68 9.45
C VAL A 81 -16.54 18.76 9.93
N TYR A 82 -17.39 17.82 9.51
CA TYR A 82 -18.78 17.73 9.98
C TYR A 82 -18.83 17.50 11.49
N LYS A 83 -17.95 16.62 11.98
CA LYS A 83 -17.79 16.33 13.41
C LYS A 83 -17.37 17.59 14.20
N TYR A 84 -16.44 18.38 13.69
CA TYR A 84 -16.01 19.64 14.30
C TYR A 84 -17.13 20.71 14.29
N LYS A 85 -17.94 20.75 13.22
CA LYS A 85 -19.05 21.69 13.08
C LYS A 85 -20.34 21.26 13.78
N HIS A 86 -20.34 20.07 14.40
CA HIS A 86 -21.53 19.45 14.98
C HIS A 86 -22.68 19.30 13.96
N TRP A 87 -22.33 19.04 12.70
CA TRP A 87 -23.29 18.79 11.62
C TRP A 87 -23.62 17.31 11.51
N GLU A 88 -24.85 17.02 11.07
CA GLU A 88 -25.27 15.65 10.77
C GLU A 88 -24.54 15.10 9.56
N PHE A 89 -24.04 13.87 9.67
CA PHE A 89 -23.33 13.19 8.59
C PHE A 89 -24.11 11.96 8.10
N ASN A 90 -24.12 11.76 6.80
CA ASN A 90 -24.84 10.66 6.17
C ASN A 90 -24.23 9.30 6.58
N GLN A 91 -25.05 8.43 7.17
CA GLN A 91 -24.61 7.11 7.65
C GLN A 91 -24.13 6.17 6.53
N ALA A 92 -24.71 6.26 5.33
CA ALA A 92 -24.25 5.48 4.18
C ALA A 92 -22.87 5.96 3.70
N ALA A 93 -22.60 7.27 3.75
CA ALA A 93 -21.27 7.82 3.47
C ALA A 93 -20.24 7.34 4.50
N LEU A 94 -20.60 7.30 5.79
CA LEU A 94 -19.73 6.77 6.85
C LEU A 94 -19.43 5.28 6.62
N LEU A 95 -20.45 4.50 6.27
CA LEU A 95 -20.26 3.09 5.93
C LEU A 95 -19.33 2.91 4.73
N ALA A 96 -19.45 3.74 3.69
CA ALA A 96 -18.57 3.72 2.53
C ALA A 96 -17.10 4.02 2.88
N ILE A 97 -16.85 4.95 3.81
CA ILE A 97 -15.49 5.23 4.33
C ILE A 97 -14.92 3.99 5.04
N ILE A 98 -15.70 3.40 5.94
CA ILE A 98 -15.26 2.23 6.72
C ILE A 98 -14.99 1.03 5.81
N VAL A 99 -15.92 0.74 4.89
CA VAL A 99 -15.82 -0.40 3.97
C VAL A 99 -14.68 -0.20 2.96
N SER A 100 -14.49 1.01 2.43
CA SER A 100 -13.38 1.26 1.50
C SER A 100 -12.01 1.10 2.16
N SER A 101 -11.85 1.58 3.40
CA SER A 101 -10.60 1.40 4.16
C SER A 101 -10.32 -0.06 4.53
N ALA A 102 -11.36 -0.80 4.93
CA ALA A 102 -11.23 -2.23 5.21
C ALA A 102 -10.96 -3.06 3.94
N LEU A 103 -11.57 -2.70 2.81
CA LEU A 103 -11.26 -3.28 1.49
C LEU A 103 -9.81 -3.02 1.09
N ALA A 104 -9.34 -1.78 1.25
CA ALA A 104 -7.96 -1.39 0.96
C ALA A 104 -6.96 -2.14 1.84
N THR A 105 -7.28 -2.33 3.12
CA THR A 105 -6.46 -3.13 4.05
C THR A 105 -6.34 -4.58 3.58
N VAL A 106 -7.46 -5.24 3.27
CA VAL A 106 -7.46 -6.65 2.84
C VAL A 106 -6.73 -6.81 1.50
N CYS A 107 -7.07 -5.99 0.51
CA CYS A 107 -6.44 -6.02 -0.81
C CYS A 107 -4.95 -5.68 -0.74
N GLY A 108 -4.58 -4.66 0.05
CA GLY A 108 -3.21 -4.22 0.27
C GLY A 108 -2.34 -5.31 0.91
N THR A 109 -2.82 -5.95 1.98
CA THR A 109 -2.13 -7.09 2.59
C THR A 109 -1.97 -8.24 1.60
N CYS A 110 -3.05 -8.64 0.91
CA CYS A 110 -2.98 -9.69 -0.11
C CYS A 110 -1.93 -9.34 -1.18
N CYS A 111 -1.88 -8.07 -1.60
CA CYS A 111 -0.89 -7.57 -2.56
C CYS A 111 0.55 -7.68 -2.01
N ILE A 112 0.80 -7.28 -0.76
CA ILE A 112 2.12 -7.41 -0.12
C ILE A 112 2.54 -8.88 -0.01
N MET A 113 1.61 -9.78 0.32
CA MET A 113 1.87 -11.23 0.34
C MET A 113 2.19 -11.77 -1.04
N LEU A 114 1.49 -11.32 -2.09
CA LEU A 114 1.82 -11.66 -3.47
C LEU A 114 3.17 -11.09 -3.90
N MET A 115 3.53 -9.87 -3.49
CA MET A 115 4.85 -9.31 -3.74
C MET A 115 5.92 -10.18 -3.08
N MET A 116 5.71 -10.63 -1.84
CA MET A 116 6.63 -11.53 -1.17
C MET A 116 6.71 -12.88 -1.89
N ALA A 117 5.60 -13.51 -2.25
CA ALA A 117 5.60 -14.77 -2.98
C ALA A 117 6.32 -14.66 -4.34
N GLU A 118 6.08 -13.58 -5.07
CA GLU A 118 6.73 -13.28 -6.35
C GLU A 118 8.24 -13.14 -6.18
N ARG A 119 8.70 -12.35 -5.21
CA ARG A 119 10.12 -12.18 -4.88
C ARG A 119 10.77 -13.48 -4.42
N TYR A 120 10.06 -14.27 -3.60
CA TYR A 120 10.53 -15.58 -3.19
C TYR A 120 10.77 -16.48 -4.39
N MET A 121 9.82 -16.57 -5.32
CA MET A 121 9.94 -17.41 -6.52
C MET A 121 11.08 -16.94 -7.43
N ALA A 122 11.20 -15.63 -7.66
CA ALA A 122 12.27 -15.05 -8.47
C ALA A 122 13.67 -15.38 -7.92
N VAL A 123 13.80 -15.39 -6.59
CA VAL A 123 15.06 -15.70 -5.93
C VAL A 123 15.26 -17.20 -5.82
N ILE A 124 14.40 -17.95 -5.14
CA ILE A 124 14.67 -19.37 -4.85
C ILE A 124 14.63 -20.23 -6.10
N HIS A 125 13.64 -20.01 -6.98
CA HIS A 125 13.34 -20.87 -8.12
C HIS A 125 13.38 -20.10 -9.46
N PRO A 126 14.54 -19.57 -9.89
CA PRO A 126 14.64 -18.64 -11.03
C PRO A 126 14.17 -19.24 -12.36
N PHE A 127 14.39 -20.54 -12.60
CA PHE A 127 13.91 -21.23 -13.80
C PHE A 127 12.38 -21.30 -13.81
N PHE A 128 11.78 -21.77 -12.71
CA PHE A 128 10.32 -21.81 -12.57
C PHE A 128 9.70 -20.42 -12.63
N TYR A 129 10.35 -19.41 -12.06
CA TYR A 129 9.88 -18.03 -12.13
C TYR A 129 9.72 -17.55 -13.58
N LYS A 130 10.76 -17.72 -14.41
CA LYS A 130 10.73 -17.33 -15.82
C LYS A 130 9.61 -18.00 -16.63
N VAL A 131 9.29 -19.26 -16.30
CA VAL A 131 8.27 -20.04 -17.03
C VAL A 131 6.87 -19.80 -16.47
N LYS A 132 6.71 -19.82 -15.14
CA LYS A 132 5.39 -19.83 -14.49
C LYS A 132 4.84 -18.45 -14.16
N VAL A 133 5.68 -17.49 -13.77
CA VAL A 133 5.24 -16.17 -13.29
C VAL A 133 5.15 -15.19 -14.47
N LYS A 134 4.02 -15.25 -15.18
CA LYS A 134 3.72 -14.39 -16.34
C LYS A 134 2.77 -13.27 -15.94
N ARG A 135 2.88 -12.13 -16.62
CA ARG A 135 2.06 -10.92 -16.37
C ARG A 135 0.56 -11.22 -16.35
N GLU A 136 0.05 -11.93 -17.36
CA GLU A 136 -1.38 -12.24 -17.48
C GLU A 136 -1.90 -13.11 -16.32
N ARG A 137 -1.08 -14.07 -15.85
CA ARG A 137 -1.41 -14.88 -14.68
C ARG A 137 -1.45 -14.03 -13.40
N VAL A 138 -0.50 -13.11 -13.23
CA VAL A 138 -0.51 -12.20 -12.08
C VAL A 138 -1.70 -11.26 -12.09
N LYS A 139 -2.12 -10.74 -13.26
CA LYS A 139 -3.36 -9.95 -13.37
C LYS A 139 -4.59 -10.75 -12.93
N PHE A 140 -4.69 -12.02 -13.34
CA PHE A 140 -5.76 -12.90 -12.92
C PHE A 140 -5.77 -13.11 -11.40
N VAL A 141 -4.60 -13.41 -10.80
CA VAL A 141 -4.48 -13.55 -9.33
C VAL A 141 -4.85 -12.26 -8.61
N VAL A 142 -4.45 -11.09 -9.14
CA VAL A 142 -4.87 -9.79 -8.59
C VAL A 142 -6.39 -9.63 -8.66
N ALA A 143 -7.04 -9.97 -9.78
CA ALA A 143 -8.50 -9.91 -9.86
C ALA A 143 -9.19 -10.79 -8.81
N LEU A 144 -8.65 -12.00 -8.55
CA LEU A 144 -9.14 -12.86 -7.47
C LEU A 144 -8.97 -12.22 -6.09
N THR A 145 -7.89 -11.47 -5.84
CA THR A 145 -7.73 -10.76 -4.57
C THR A 145 -8.76 -9.65 -4.38
N TRP A 146 -9.20 -8.97 -5.45
CA TRP A 146 -10.29 -8.00 -5.36
C TRP A 146 -11.63 -8.67 -5.02
N ILE A 147 -11.95 -9.78 -5.68
CA ILE A 147 -13.17 -10.55 -5.41
C ILE A 147 -13.17 -11.05 -3.96
N TYR A 148 -12.06 -11.63 -3.51
CA TYR A 148 -11.89 -12.07 -2.12
C TYR A 148 -12.04 -10.91 -1.13
N SER A 149 -11.40 -9.77 -1.39
CA SER A 149 -11.47 -8.61 -0.51
C SER A 149 -12.90 -8.08 -0.40
N LEU A 150 -13.63 -8.01 -1.51
CA LEU A 150 -15.03 -7.62 -1.52
C LEU A 150 -15.88 -8.61 -0.72
N ALA A 151 -15.77 -9.91 -1.00
CA ALA A 151 -16.52 -10.95 -0.29
C ALA A 151 -16.25 -10.92 1.22
N PHE A 152 -14.99 -10.76 1.64
CA PHE A 152 -14.63 -10.66 3.05
C PHE A 152 -15.26 -9.43 3.72
N ASN A 153 -15.27 -8.27 3.05
CA ASN A 153 -15.84 -7.04 3.60
C ASN A 153 -17.38 -7.03 3.62
N LEU A 154 -18.04 -7.97 2.93
CA LEU A 154 -19.50 -8.17 3.03
C LEU A 154 -19.93 -8.98 4.26
N LEU A 155 -19.00 -9.62 4.98
CA LEU A 155 -19.33 -10.47 6.14
C LEU A 155 -20.16 -9.73 7.21
N PRO A 156 -19.84 -8.50 7.62
CA PRO A 156 -20.67 -7.78 8.60
C PRO A 156 -22.08 -7.49 8.10
N ILE A 157 -22.25 -7.28 6.79
CA ILE A 157 -23.55 -7.03 6.15
C ILE A 157 -24.34 -8.34 6.08
N ALA A 158 -23.67 -9.47 5.89
CA ALA A 158 -24.24 -10.81 5.92
C ALA A 158 -24.57 -11.32 7.35
N GLY A 159 -24.40 -10.48 8.38
CA GLY A 159 -24.78 -10.80 9.76
C GLY A 159 -23.64 -11.30 10.64
N VAL A 160 -22.39 -11.33 10.17
CA VAL A 160 -21.25 -11.64 11.03
C VAL A 160 -21.05 -10.51 12.04
N ASN A 161 -20.91 -10.89 13.31
CA ASN A 161 -20.66 -9.95 14.39
C ASN A 161 -19.44 -9.05 14.10
N ARG A 162 -19.58 -7.73 14.29
CA ARG A 162 -18.55 -6.73 13.94
C ARG A 162 -17.25 -6.89 14.73
N GLN A 163 -17.35 -7.28 16.00
CA GLN A 163 -16.19 -7.56 16.85
C GLN A 163 -15.42 -8.78 16.31
N LEU A 164 -16.13 -9.88 16.03
CA LEU A 164 -15.53 -11.07 15.41
C LEU A 164 -14.90 -10.75 14.05
N TYR A 165 -15.57 -9.95 13.22
CA TYR A 165 -15.02 -9.47 11.95
C TYR A 165 -13.70 -8.71 12.15
N GLY A 166 -13.66 -7.75 13.08
CA GLY A 166 -12.45 -6.98 13.40
C GLY A 166 -11.31 -7.88 13.87
N PHE A 167 -11.61 -8.86 14.72
CA PHE A 167 -10.64 -9.86 15.18
C PHE A 167 -10.06 -10.69 14.02
N ILE A 168 -10.92 -11.22 13.15
CA ILE A 168 -10.49 -11.99 11.97
C ILE A 168 -9.69 -11.10 11.02
N LEU A 169 -10.11 -9.86 10.78
CA LEU A 169 -9.39 -8.90 9.94
C LEU A 169 -7.97 -8.67 10.49
N CYS A 170 -7.83 -8.39 11.78
CA CYS A 170 -6.54 -8.18 12.43
C CYS A 170 -5.64 -9.42 12.31
N HIS A 171 -6.12 -10.61 12.64
CA HIS A 171 -5.22 -11.76 12.71
C HIS A 171 -4.96 -12.42 11.35
N LEU A 172 -5.98 -12.53 10.51
CA LEU A 172 -5.85 -13.15 9.18
C LEU A 172 -5.10 -12.24 8.21
N HIS A 173 -5.33 -10.92 8.25
CA HIS A 173 -4.77 -9.98 7.27
C HIS A 173 -3.65 -9.10 7.83
N VAL A 174 -3.26 -9.25 9.08
CA VAL A 174 -2.15 -8.45 9.65
C VAL A 174 -1.18 -9.38 10.37
N THR A 175 -1.63 -10.09 11.42
CA THR A 175 -0.73 -10.92 12.23
C THR A 175 -0.08 -12.06 11.43
N ILE A 176 -0.88 -12.90 10.75
CA ILE A 176 -0.35 -14.05 10.00
C ILE A 176 0.58 -13.59 8.86
N PRO A 177 0.18 -12.63 7.99
CA PRO A 177 1.07 -12.05 6.99
C PRO A 177 2.37 -11.46 7.58
N ALA A 178 2.30 -10.74 8.70
CA ALA A 178 3.48 -10.18 9.36
C ALA A 178 4.46 -11.27 9.79
N LEU A 179 3.96 -12.35 10.38
CA LEU A 179 4.78 -13.50 10.82
C LEU A 179 5.43 -14.19 9.62
N ILE A 180 4.67 -14.45 8.55
CA ILE A 180 5.21 -15.07 7.33
C ILE A 180 6.32 -14.20 6.74
N ILE A 181 6.08 -12.89 6.61
CA ILE A 181 7.07 -11.98 6.05
C ILE A 181 8.29 -11.89 6.97
N GLY A 182 8.11 -11.78 8.29
CA GLY A 182 9.18 -11.76 9.27
C GLY A 182 10.09 -12.98 9.23
N ILE A 183 9.55 -14.16 8.88
CA ILE A 183 10.33 -15.40 8.72
C ILE A 183 10.99 -15.49 7.34
N VAL A 184 10.26 -15.15 6.27
CA VAL A 184 10.70 -15.38 4.89
C VAL A 184 11.73 -14.33 4.43
N TYR A 185 11.58 -13.07 4.82
CA TYR A 185 12.45 -11.99 4.34
C TYR A 185 13.92 -12.13 4.73
N PRO A 186 14.27 -12.44 6.00
CA PRO A 186 15.66 -12.66 6.39
C PRO A 186 16.30 -13.81 5.60
N ARG A 187 15.55 -14.90 5.37
CA ARG A 187 15.99 -16.03 4.54
C ARG A 187 16.29 -15.59 3.11
N LEU A 188 15.43 -14.74 2.54
CA LEU A 188 15.62 -14.17 1.20
C LEU A 188 16.92 -13.37 1.11
N ILE A 189 17.23 -12.54 2.11
CA ILE A 189 18.45 -11.73 2.18
C ILE A 189 19.70 -12.62 2.23
N VAL A 190 19.69 -13.66 3.07
CA VAL A 190 20.81 -14.61 3.19
C VAL A 190 21.08 -15.29 1.85
N ILE A 191 20.04 -15.72 1.15
CA ILE A 191 20.16 -16.41 -0.14
C ILE A 191 20.66 -15.46 -1.24
N TYR A 192 20.19 -14.20 -1.26
CA TYR A 192 20.75 -13.17 -2.13
C TYR A 192 22.25 -12.98 -1.90
N ARG A 193 22.71 -12.92 -0.64
CA ARG A 193 24.14 -12.79 -0.31
C ARG A 193 24.94 -13.99 -0.79
N LYS A 194 24.47 -15.22 -0.54
CA LYS A 194 25.12 -16.44 -1.03
C LYS A 194 25.25 -16.45 -2.56
N ARG A 195 24.18 -16.03 -3.26
CA ARG A 195 24.15 -15.87 -4.72
C ARG A 195 24.90 -14.66 -5.26
N LEU A 196 25.53 -13.84 -4.44
CA LEU A 196 26.53 -12.86 -4.87
C LEU A 196 27.95 -13.43 -4.78
N VAL A 197 28.19 -14.36 -3.85
CA VAL A 197 29.50 -15.00 -3.66
C VAL A 197 29.68 -16.18 -4.64
N LEU A 198 28.75 -17.15 -4.66
CA LEU A 198 28.94 -18.51 -5.23
C LEU A 198 28.69 -18.73 -6.74
N GLY A 199 28.60 -17.69 -7.55
CA GLY A 199 27.97 -17.75 -8.87
C GLY A 199 29.04 -17.77 -9.93
N ASN A 200 29.22 -18.94 -10.50
CA ASN A 200 30.23 -19.23 -11.49
C ASN A 200 29.70 -18.94 -12.90
N GLY A 201 30.58 -18.48 -13.79
CA GLY A 201 30.31 -18.38 -15.24
C GLY A 201 29.71 -17.07 -15.76
N ILE A 202 29.40 -16.09 -14.91
CA ILE A 202 28.97 -14.74 -15.33
C ILE A 202 30.00 -13.72 -14.81
N PRO A 203 30.47 -12.75 -15.63
CA PRO A 203 31.41 -11.72 -15.18
C PRO A 203 30.90 -11.01 -13.92
N VAL A 204 31.77 -10.89 -12.91
CA VAL A 204 31.43 -10.37 -11.56
C VAL A 204 30.69 -9.03 -11.64
N ALA A 205 31.09 -8.14 -12.55
CA ALA A 205 30.45 -6.84 -12.77
C ALA A 205 28.98 -6.95 -13.22
N SER A 206 28.69 -7.77 -14.24
CA SER A 206 27.32 -7.97 -14.75
C SER A 206 26.41 -8.64 -13.70
N ARG A 207 26.96 -9.55 -12.90
CA ARG A 207 26.26 -10.21 -11.78
C ARG A 207 25.96 -9.24 -10.64
N HIS A 208 26.91 -8.37 -10.30
CA HIS A 208 26.71 -7.29 -9.32
C HIS A 208 25.63 -6.31 -9.78
N GLU A 209 25.59 -5.97 -11.07
CA GLU A 209 24.58 -5.06 -11.60
C GLU A 209 23.17 -5.68 -11.54
N GLN A 210 22.99 -6.90 -12.06
CA GLN A 210 21.69 -7.59 -12.05
C GLN A 210 21.20 -7.83 -10.62
N THR A 211 22.06 -8.37 -9.75
CA THR A 211 21.70 -8.66 -8.36
C THR A 211 21.51 -7.39 -7.55
N GLY A 212 22.25 -6.32 -7.86
CA GLY A 212 22.07 -4.99 -7.25
C GLY A 212 20.71 -4.38 -7.59
N ARG A 213 20.23 -4.53 -8.84
CA ARG A 213 18.88 -4.08 -9.24
C ARG A 213 17.78 -4.87 -8.52
N GLU A 214 17.92 -6.19 -8.46
CA GLU A 214 17.02 -7.09 -7.74
C GLU A 214 16.99 -6.81 -6.22
N ARG A 215 18.16 -6.56 -5.61
CA ARG A 215 18.29 -6.17 -4.20
C ARG A 215 17.65 -4.83 -3.92
N LYS A 216 17.80 -3.84 -4.80
CA LYS A 216 17.16 -2.52 -4.64
C LYS A 216 15.63 -2.64 -4.68
N PHE A 217 15.10 -3.45 -5.60
CA PHE A 217 13.66 -3.71 -5.68
C PHE A 217 13.15 -4.45 -4.44
N THR A 218 13.83 -5.51 -4.02
CA THR A 218 13.51 -6.24 -2.78
C THR A 218 13.65 -5.34 -1.54
N SER A 219 14.66 -4.47 -1.47
CA SER A 219 14.78 -3.52 -0.35
C SER A 219 13.65 -2.50 -0.34
N ALA A 220 13.11 -2.13 -1.50
CA ALA A 220 11.96 -1.24 -1.59
C ALA A 220 10.69 -1.91 -1.06
N ILE A 221 10.43 -3.16 -1.45
CA ILE A 221 9.30 -3.95 -0.93
C ILE A 221 9.40 -4.09 0.59
N LEU A 222 10.60 -4.35 1.13
CA LEU A 222 10.79 -4.43 2.58
C LEU A 222 10.46 -3.11 3.27
N ALA A 223 10.93 -1.99 2.71
CA ALA A 223 10.62 -0.68 3.26
C ALA A 223 9.11 -0.40 3.23
N ILE A 224 8.42 -0.75 2.13
CA ILE A 224 6.95 -0.65 2.02
C ILE A 224 6.25 -1.49 3.09
N VAL A 225 6.67 -2.75 3.25
CA VAL A 225 6.13 -3.65 4.28
C VAL A 225 6.30 -3.05 5.67
N ILE A 226 7.51 -2.56 5.99
CA ILE A 226 7.80 -1.94 7.29
C ILE A 226 6.92 -0.70 7.50
N CYS A 227 6.83 0.18 6.50
CA CYS A 227 5.98 1.38 6.58
C CYS A 227 4.50 1.02 6.77
N PHE A 228 3.99 0.02 6.07
CA PHE A 228 2.63 -0.48 6.26
C PHE A 228 2.41 -1.00 7.69
N TYR A 229 3.26 -1.89 8.21
CA TYR A 229 3.05 -2.42 9.56
C TYR A 229 3.29 -1.38 10.66
N LEU A 230 4.22 -0.44 10.49
CA LEU A 230 4.42 0.64 11.46
C LEU A 230 3.21 1.59 11.54
N SER A 231 2.58 1.87 10.40
CA SER A 231 1.37 2.69 10.36
C SER A 231 0.11 1.93 10.78
N PHE A 232 0.05 0.62 10.52
CA PHE A 232 -1.07 -0.22 10.92
C PHE A 232 -1.02 -0.60 12.42
N LEU A 233 0.15 -0.76 13.02
CA LEU A 233 0.32 -1.26 14.39
C LEU A 233 -0.51 -0.48 15.44
N PRO A 234 -0.54 0.86 15.46
CA PRO A 234 -1.38 1.60 16.41
C PRO A 234 -2.88 1.28 16.21
N TYR A 235 -3.33 1.20 14.96
CA TYR A 235 -4.72 0.86 14.65
C TYR A 235 -5.07 -0.59 14.97
N TYR A 236 -4.14 -1.52 14.79
CA TYR A 236 -4.27 -2.90 15.25
C TYR A 236 -4.52 -2.97 16.77
N VAL A 237 -3.77 -2.21 17.56
CA VAL A 237 -3.97 -2.14 19.01
C VAL A 237 -5.35 -1.56 19.32
N ALA A 238 -5.76 -0.49 18.63
CA ALA A 238 -7.06 0.13 18.79
C ALA A 238 -8.22 -0.86 18.50
N LEU A 239 -8.14 -1.63 17.42
CA LEU A 239 -9.15 -2.65 17.07
C LEU A 239 -9.24 -3.77 18.12
N ASN A 240 -8.11 -4.20 18.68
CA ASN A 240 -8.10 -5.21 19.74
C ASN A 240 -8.71 -4.68 21.04
N ILE A 241 -8.49 -3.40 21.39
CA ILE A 241 -9.16 -2.77 22.54
C ILE A 241 -10.67 -2.80 22.38
N ILE A 242 -11.19 -2.43 21.19
CA ILE A 242 -12.63 -2.49 20.89
C ILE A 242 -13.17 -3.93 21.03
N TYR A 243 -12.40 -4.92 20.60
CA TYR A 243 -12.79 -6.33 20.71
C TYR A 243 -12.85 -6.83 22.16
N PHE A 244 -11.80 -6.61 22.94
CA PHE A 244 -11.69 -7.13 24.31
C PHE A 244 -12.46 -6.30 25.36
N HIS A 245 -12.70 -5.01 25.06
CA HIS A 245 -13.42 -4.09 25.95
C HIS A 245 -14.56 -3.35 25.21
N PRO A 246 -15.58 -4.07 24.73
CA PRO A 246 -16.62 -3.50 23.85
C PRO A 246 -17.48 -2.41 24.50
N ASN A 247 -17.60 -2.42 25.84
CA ASN A 247 -18.42 -1.45 26.59
C ASN A 247 -17.64 -0.19 27.01
N ARG A 248 -16.36 -0.05 26.61
CA ARG A 248 -15.51 1.05 27.03
C ARG A 248 -15.55 2.17 26.00
N HIS A 249 -16.34 3.20 26.27
CA HIS A 249 -16.58 4.33 25.36
C HIS A 249 -15.95 5.64 25.84
N ASP A 250 -14.78 5.56 26.48
CA ASP A 250 -14.07 6.74 26.97
C ASP A 250 -13.62 7.63 25.78
N VAL A 251 -13.74 8.95 25.94
CA VAL A 251 -13.31 9.94 24.92
C VAL A 251 -11.86 9.72 24.50
N VAL A 252 -10.98 9.32 25.44
CA VAL A 252 -9.57 9.02 25.17
C VAL A 252 -9.40 7.89 24.16
N ILE A 253 -10.22 6.82 24.26
CA ILE A 253 -10.15 5.67 23.36
C ILE A 253 -10.65 6.07 21.96
N GLN A 254 -11.72 6.88 21.89
CA GLN A 254 -12.23 7.37 20.61
C GLN A 254 -11.18 8.23 19.87
N VAL A 255 -10.57 9.19 20.58
CA VAL A 255 -9.48 10.01 20.03
C VAL A 255 -8.30 9.14 19.59
N PHE A 256 -7.94 8.13 20.39
CA PHE A 256 -6.87 7.20 20.05
C PHE A 256 -7.17 6.43 18.76
N ILE A 257 -8.40 5.90 18.59
CA ILE A 257 -8.82 5.19 17.37
C ILE A 257 -8.71 6.11 16.15
N GLU A 258 -9.20 7.35 16.25
CA GLU A 258 -9.17 8.33 15.15
C GLU A 258 -7.75 8.69 14.75
N VAL A 259 -6.88 9.00 15.73
CA VAL A 259 -5.46 9.25 15.48
C VAL A 259 -4.80 8.04 14.80
N CYS A 260 -5.06 6.83 15.30
CA CYS A 260 -4.51 5.60 14.73
C CYS A 260 -4.98 5.37 13.29
N PHE A 261 -6.23 5.68 12.99
CA PHE A 261 -6.79 5.58 11.64
C PHE A 261 -6.13 6.58 10.68
N VAL A 262 -5.91 7.82 11.10
CA VAL A 262 -5.18 8.83 10.30
C VAL A 262 -3.72 8.41 10.08
N VAL A 263 -3.07 7.82 11.09
CA VAL A 263 -1.73 7.24 10.94
C VAL A 263 -1.72 6.10 9.91
N LEU A 264 -2.72 5.22 9.91
CA LEU A 264 -2.87 4.18 8.90
C LEU A 264 -2.96 4.76 7.48
N LEU A 265 -3.74 5.82 7.28
CA LEU A 265 -3.89 6.49 5.97
C LEU A 265 -2.57 7.04 5.41
N SER A 266 -1.59 7.35 6.27
CA SER A 266 -0.26 7.81 5.83
C SER A 266 0.48 6.78 4.96
N SER A 267 0.19 5.49 5.14
CA SER A 267 0.81 4.41 4.35
C SER A 267 0.55 4.55 2.85
N ASN A 268 -0.66 4.99 2.48
CA ASN A 268 -1.06 5.21 1.08
C ASN A 268 -0.12 6.21 0.39
N MET A 269 0.34 7.25 1.10
CA MET A 269 1.22 8.29 0.56
C MET A 269 2.67 7.81 0.40
N ILE A 270 3.13 6.93 1.29
CA ILE A 270 4.54 6.55 1.43
C ILE A 270 4.99 5.61 0.31
N ASN A 271 4.11 4.72 -0.16
CA ASN A 271 4.50 3.63 -1.08
C ASN A 271 5.17 4.12 -2.38
N PRO A 272 4.59 5.07 -3.15
CA PRO A 272 5.24 5.59 -4.35
C PRO A 272 6.54 6.35 -4.07
N ILE A 273 6.65 7.04 -2.93
CA ILE A 273 7.88 7.73 -2.52
C ILE A 273 9.00 6.70 -2.35
N VAL A 274 8.71 5.57 -1.69
CA VAL A 274 9.67 4.48 -1.53
C VAL A 274 10.10 3.92 -2.89
N TYR A 275 9.17 3.68 -3.82
CA TYR A 275 9.50 3.23 -5.17
C TYR A 275 10.40 4.23 -5.92
N ALA A 276 10.06 5.52 -5.88
CA ALA A 276 10.84 6.58 -6.52
C ALA A 276 12.26 6.68 -5.94
N LEU A 277 12.44 6.51 -4.62
CA LEU A 277 13.75 6.61 -3.98
C LEU A 277 14.60 5.35 -4.17
N ARG A 278 13.99 4.16 -4.06
CA ARG A 278 14.71 2.89 -3.98
C ARG A 278 14.80 2.15 -5.31
N VAL A 279 13.92 2.41 -6.27
CA VAL A 279 13.80 1.61 -7.49
C VAL A 279 14.02 2.46 -8.75
N PRO A 280 15.20 2.37 -9.40
CA PRO A 280 15.58 3.25 -10.49
C PRO A 280 14.63 3.27 -11.69
N LYS A 281 13.97 2.15 -12.03
CA LYS A 281 13.04 2.08 -13.17
C LYS A 281 11.80 2.95 -12.96
N TYR A 282 11.21 2.96 -11.76
CA TYR A 282 10.07 3.82 -11.45
C TYR A 282 10.51 5.29 -11.34
N ARG A 283 11.66 5.56 -10.70
CA ARG A 283 12.22 6.91 -10.63
C ARG A 283 12.40 7.54 -12.02
N LYS A 284 13.02 6.81 -12.94
CA LYS A 284 13.26 7.30 -14.32
C LYS A 284 11.95 7.55 -15.06
N ALA A 285 10.98 6.65 -14.91
CA ALA A 285 9.67 6.82 -15.54
C ALA A 285 8.92 8.04 -15.00
N ILE A 286 8.90 8.25 -13.67
CA ILE A 286 8.30 9.43 -13.05
C ILE A 286 8.99 10.72 -13.51
N GLN A 287 10.33 10.73 -13.56
CA GLN A 287 11.09 11.88 -14.06
C GLN A 287 10.75 12.24 -15.50
N ALA A 288 10.54 11.24 -16.36
CA ALA A 288 10.13 11.44 -17.75
C ALA A 288 8.70 12.01 -17.85
N ILE A 289 7.75 11.52 -17.02
CA ILE A 289 6.40 12.09 -16.96
C ILE A 289 6.40 13.56 -16.51
N LEU A 290 7.26 13.91 -15.56
CA LEU A 290 7.37 15.29 -15.05
C LEU A 290 8.15 16.22 -16.00
N GLY A 291 8.62 15.75 -17.16
CA GLY A 291 9.42 16.57 -18.09
C GLY A 291 10.79 16.97 -17.53
N THR A 292 11.24 16.37 -16.43
CA THR A 292 12.50 16.74 -15.74
C THR A 292 13.76 16.20 -16.42
N LYS A 293 13.63 15.58 -17.61
CA LYS A 293 14.74 14.99 -18.36
C LYS A 293 14.67 15.23 -19.86
N ASP A 294 14.73 16.50 -20.23
CA ASP A 294 15.33 16.95 -21.50
C ASP A 294 16.52 17.86 -21.18
N ALA A 295 17.72 17.28 -21.01
CA ALA A 295 19.00 18.02 -21.03
C ALA A 295 20.28 17.15 -21.04
N ALA A 296 20.22 15.83 -20.73
CA ALA A 296 21.45 15.06 -20.47
C ALA A 296 21.66 13.80 -21.34
N VAL A 297 20.77 13.49 -22.28
CA VAL A 297 20.89 12.30 -23.14
C VAL A 297 21.07 12.64 -24.63
N GLY A 298 20.82 13.90 -25.04
CA GLY A 298 20.98 14.35 -26.43
C GLY A 298 22.37 14.84 -26.84
N SER A 299 23.27 15.16 -25.89
CA SER A 299 24.55 15.84 -26.21
C SER A 299 25.78 14.94 -26.17
N SER A 300 25.69 13.71 -25.67
CA SER A 300 26.83 12.79 -25.55
C SER A 300 27.05 11.89 -26.78
N THR A 301 26.12 11.90 -27.74
CA THR A 301 26.22 11.10 -28.98
C THR A 301 26.73 11.91 -30.17
N LEU A 302 26.74 13.25 -30.10
CA LEU A 302 27.23 14.12 -31.19
C LEU A 302 28.69 14.55 -31.07
N THR A 303 29.33 14.39 -29.90
CA THR A 303 30.74 14.77 -29.71
C THR A 303 31.72 13.61 -29.95
N LYS A 304 31.25 12.36 -30.00
CA LYS A 304 32.11 11.19 -30.27
C LYS A 304 32.34 10.88 -31.75
N THR A 305 31.64 11.56 -32.66
CA THR A 305 31.78 11.37 -34.11
C THR A 305 32.64 12.44 -34.78
N ARG A 306 33.22 13.40 -34.03
CA ARG A 306 33.92 14.56 -34.61
C ARG A 306 35.38 14.76 -34.19
N THR A 307 35.98 13.81 -33.46
CA THR A 307 37.41 13.85 -33.08
C THR A 307 38.17 12.58 -33.51
N GLY A 308 37.67 11.88 -34.53
CA GLY A 308 38.32 10.73 -35.13
C GLY A 308 38.56 10.92 -36.62
N GLN A 309 39.17 12.04 -37.01
CA GLN A 309 39.92 12.23 -38.25
C GLN A 309 41.05 13.21 -37.97
#